data_AF-A0A7S4Q338-F1
#
_entry.id   AF-A0A7S4Q338-F1
#
_cell.length_a   1.000
_cell.length_b   1.000
_cell.length_c   1.000
_cell.angle_alpha   90.00
_cell.angle_beta   90.00
_cell.angle_gamma   90.00
#
_symmetry.space_group_name_H-M   'P 1'
#
loop_
_entity.id
_entity.type
_entity.pdbx_description
1 polymer ?
#
loop_
_entity_poly.entity_id
_entity_poly.type
_entity_poly.pdbx_seq_one_letter_code
_entity_poly.pdbx_strand_id
1 'polypeptide(L)'
;VAEDKTVEMCKLAAKAASAMKEGREAEALEVVERLVAEDGRSPLWLAMRSRLRLQRGEHEAALADASQALELQPGQPEALVLRARCLAAAGGPGTEAAVREAVRNALASPQLTKALREEAEAVQASLPNEPVADGRTGGSGAPGAAG
;
A
#
# COMPACT_ATOMS: atom_id res chain seq x y z
N VAL A 1 15.29 -3.59 -31.28
CA VAL A 1 13.81 -3.62 -31.16
C VAL A 1 13.34 -3.73 -29.71
N ALA A 2 13.95 -4.55 -28.85
CA ALA A 2 13.63 -4.58 -27.42
C ALA A 2 14.24 -3.39 -26.63
N GLU A 3 15.48 -2.98 -26.92
CA GLU A 3 16.12 -1.82 -26.27
C GLU A 3 15.35 -0.50 -26.48
N ASP A 4 14.76 -0.32 -27.67
CA ASP A 4 13.99 0.89 -28.01
C ASP A 4 12.72 0.99 -27.15
N LYS A 5 12.02 -0.14 -26.98
CA LYS A 5 10.82 -0.23 -26.14
C LYS A 5 11.10 0.04 -24.66
N THR A 6 12.21 -0.47 -24.13
CA THR A 6 12.60 -0.21 -22.74
C THR A 6 12.88 1.28 -22.49
N VAL A 7 13.54 1.95 -23.44
CA VAL A 7 13.79 3.39 -23.37
C VAL A 7 12.47 4.18 -23.43
N GLU A 8 11.55 3.81 -24.31
CA GLU A 8 10.23 4.43 -24.39
C GLU A 8 9.40 4.21 -23.11
N MET A 9 9.43 3.02 -22.52
CA MET A 9 8.78 2.76 -21.23
C MET A 9 9.37 3.64 -20.11
N CYS A 10 10.70 3.79 -20.06
CA CYS A 10 11.34 4.68 -19.08
C CYS A 10 10.92 6.16 -19.26
N LYS A 11 10.76 6.63 -20.51
CA LYS A 11 10.26 7.98 -20.80
C LYS A 11 8.81 8.14 -20.36
N LEU A 12 7.95 7.18 -20.67
CA LEU A 12 6.56 7.16 -20.24
C LEU A 12 6.45 7.12 -18.71
N ALA A 13 7.29 6.34 -18.04
CA ALA A 13 7.34 6.28 -16.58
C ALA A 13 7.69 7.64 -15.96
N ALA A 14 8.72 8.30 -16.50
CA ALA A 14 9.10 9.65 -16.07
C ALA A 14 7.96 10.66 -16.32
N LYS A 15 7.26 10.54 -17.46
CA LYS A 15 6.10 11.38 -17.78
C LYS A 15 4.96 11.17 -16.79
N ALA A 16 4.60 9.91 -16.50
CA ALA A 16 3.58 9.57 -15.52
C ALA A 16 3.95 10.11 -14.13
N ALA A 17 5.18 9.88 -13.68
CA ALA A 17 5.65 10.39 -12.38
C ALA A 17 5.59 11.92 -12.28
N SER A 18 5.94 12.66 -13.34
CA SER A 18 5.80 14.12 -13.38
C SER A 18 4.34 14.54 -13.31
N ALA A 19 3.48 13.93 -14.13
CA ALA A 19 2.05 14.22 -14.13
C ALA A 19 1.39 13.95 -12.76
N MET A 20 1.78 12.87 -12.07
CA MET A 20 1.33 12.56 -10.71
C MET A 20 1.74 13.64 -9.71
N LYS A 21 3.00 14.12 -9.79
CA LYS A 21 3.51 15.18 -8.91
C LYS A 21 2.81 16.52 -9.16
N GLU A 22 2.40 16.77 -10.39
CA GLU A 22 1.72 18.00 -10.80
C GLU A 22 0.20 17.96 -10.58
N GLY A 23 -0.35 16.83 -10.09
CA GLY A 23 -1.80 16.66 -9.91
C GLY A 23 -2.57 16.47 -11.23
N ARG A 24 -1.89 16.20 -12.34
CA ARG A 24 -2.50 15.87 -13.65
C ARG A 24 -2.89 14.39 -13.67
N GLU A 25 -3.83 14.02 -12.80
CA GLU A 25 -4.23 12.62 -12.56
C GLU A 25 -4.75 11.91 -13.82
N ALA A 26 -5.55 12.59 -14.64
CA ALA A 26 -6.08 12.02 -15.88
C ALA A 26 -4.97 11.65 -16.88
N GLU A 27 -4.02 12.56 -17.09
CA GLU A 27 -2.88 12.31 -18.00
C GLU A 27 -1.95 11.23 -17.44
N ALA A 28 -1.69 11.24 -16.13
CA ALA A 28 -0.90 10.21 -15.48
C ALA A 28 -1.54 8.83 -15.67
N LEU A 29 -2.87 8.73 -15.54
CA LEU A 29 -3.59 7.47 -15.71
C LEU A 29 -3.50 6.96 -17.14
N GLU A 30 -3.72 7.81 -18.14
CA GLU A 30 -3.57 7.43 -19.55
C GLU A 30 -2.16 6.88 -19.85
N VAL A 31 -1.12 7.54 -19.32
CA VAL A 31 0.26 7.10 -19.53
C VAL A 31 0.52 5.76 -18.83
N VAL A 32 0.04 5.59 -17.60
CA VAL A 32 0.21 4.34 -16.85
C VAL A 32 -0.60 3.19 -17.46
N GLU A 33 -1.80 3.45 -17.98
CA GLU A 33 -2.59 2.43 -18.68
C GLU A 33 -1.87 1.93 -19.93
N ARG A 34 -1.21 2.82 -20.67
CA ARG A 34 -0.35 2.42 -21.80
C ARG A 34 0.83 1.57 -21.35
N LEU A 35 1.46 1.91 -20.22
CA LEU A 35 2.56 1.12 -19.66
C LEU A 35 2.11 -0.28 -19.26
N VAL A 36 0.95 -0.39 -18.61
CA VAL A 36 0.37 -1.69 -18.24
C VAL A 36 -0.10 -2.47 -19.46
N ALA A 37 -0.58 -1.81 -20.51
CA ALA A 37 -0.94 -2.48 -21.77
C ALA A 37 0.28 -3.09 -22.48
N GLU A 38 1.45 -2.43 -22.40
CA GLU A 38 2.69 -2.93 -22.97
C GLU A 38 3.34 -4.02 -22.08
N ASP A 39 3.37 -3.82 -20.76
CA ASP A 39 3.89 -4.77 -19.78
C ASP A 39 2.98 -4.87 -18.55
N GLY A 40 1.95 -5.71 -18.68
CA GLY A 40 0.96 -5.94 -17.62
C GLY A 40 1.47 -6.72 -16.41
N ARG A 41 2.74 -7.17 -16.43
CA ARG A 41 3.36 -7.95 -15.35
C ARG A 41 4.49 -7.18 -14.67
N SER A 42 4.60 -5.88 -14.92
CA SER A 42 5.51 -5.02 -14.18
C SER A 42 4.86 -4.58 -12.86
N PRO A 43 5.42 -4.97 -11.69
CA PRO A 43 4.88 -4.53 -10.41
C PRO A 43 5.00 -3.01 -10.22
N LEU A 44 5.92 -2.34 -10.91
CA LEU A 44 6.03 -0.87 -10.90
C LEU A 44 4.81 -0.20 -11.55
N TRP A 45 4.40 -0.65 -12.74
CA TRP A 45 3.25 -0.06 -13.45
C TRP A 45 1.94 -0.33 -12.72
N LEU A 46 1.79 -1.52 -12.14
CA LEU A 46 0.64 -1.88 -11.31
C LEU A 46 0.58 -1.02 -10.04
N ALA A 47 1.70 -0.76 -9.37
CA ALA A 47 1.76 0.14 -8.22
C ALA A 47 1.38 1.59 -8.60
N MET A 48 1.90 2.11 -9.71
CA MET A 48 1.53 3.45 -10.20
C MET A 48 0.03 3.55 -10.53
N ARG A 49 -0.54 2.50 -11.16
CA ARG A 49 -1.98 2.46 -11.49
C ARG A 49 -2.83 2.39 -10.23
N SER A 50 -2.45 1.57 -9.27
CA SER A 50 -3.09 1.46 -7.96
C SER A 50 -3.15 2.83 -7.26
N ARG A 51 -2.04 3.56 -7.23
CA ARG A 51 -1.96 4.90 -6.61
C ARG A 51 -2.93 5.88 -7.26
N LEU A 52 -3.00 5.92 -8.58
CA LEU A 52 -3.91 6.81 -9.32
C LEU A 52 -5.38 6.43 -9.11
N ARG A 53 -5.70 5.14 -9.17
CA ARG A 53 -7.06 4.64 -8.93
C ARG A 53 -7.52 4.94 -7.50
N LEU A 54 -6.62 4.82 -6.53
CA LEU A 54 -6.89 5.20 -5.15
C LEU A 54 -7.26 6.69 -5.03
N GLN A 55 -6.55 7.59 -5.73
CA GLN A 55 -6.88 9.02 -5.74
C GLN A 55 -8.26 9.30 -6.37
N ARG A 56 -8.67 8.49 -7.36
CA ARG A 56 -10.00 8.58 -7.99
C ARG A 56 -11.14 7.95 -7.18
N GLY A 57 -10.84 7.34 -6.03
CA GLY A 57 -11.83 6.64 -5.21
C GLY A 57 -12.14 5.21 -5.67
N GLU A 58 -11.40 4.69 -6.65
CA GLU A 58 -11.57 3.32 -7.17
C GLU A 58 -10.85 2.30 -6.27
N HIS A 59 -11.23 2.23 -4.98
CA HIS A 59 -10.49 1.51 -3.94
C HIS A 59 -10.33 0.00 -4.23
N GLU A 60 -11.37 -0.65 -4.76
CA GLU A 60 -11.33 -2.09 -5.09
C GLU A 60 -10.38 -2.40 -6.25
N ALA A 61 -10.45 -1.60 -7.32
CA ALA A 61 -9.57 -1.75 -8.47
C ALA A 61 -8.11 -1.43 -8.09
N ALA A 62 -7.90 -0.41 -7.26
CA ALA A 62 -6.59 -0.08 -6.72
C ALA A 62 -6.02 -1.21 -5.84
N LEU A 63 -6.86 -1.85 -5.02
CA LEU A 63 -6.47 -2.98 -4.18
C LEU A 63 -6.08 -4.20 -5.02
N ALA A 64 -6.81 -4.48 -6.10
CA ALA A 64 -6.49 -5.56 -7.03
C ALA A 64 -5.12 -5.34 -7.66
N ASP A 65 -4.83 -4.13 -8.13
CA ASP A 65 -3.55 -3.77 -8.72
C ASP A 65 -2.39 -3.88 -7.73
N ALA A 66 -2.56 -3.38 -6.50
CA ALA A 66 -1.55 -3.50 -5.45
C ALA A 66 -1.31 -4.97 -5.07
N SER A 67 -2.37 -5.77 -5.01
CA SER A 67 -2.27 -7.21 -4.73
C SER A 67 -1.50 -7.94 -5.84
N GLN A 68 -1.80 -7.66 -7.11
CA GLN A 68 -1.05 -8.23 -8.24
C GLN A 68 0.42 -7.80 -8.25
N ALA A 69 0.72 -6.54 -7.92
CA ALA A 69 2.09 -6.08 -7.77
C ALA A 69 2.86 -6.85 -6.69
N LEU A 70 2.18 -7.18 -5.58
CA LEU A 70 2.75 -8.00 -4.50
C LEU A 70 2.86 -9.48 -4.85
N GLU A 71 1.97 -10.03 -5.68
CA GLU A 71 2.13 -11.40 -6.19
C GLU A 71 3.40 -11.52 -7.07
N LEU A 72 3.68 -10.48 -7.85
CA LEU A 72 4.87 -10.42 -8.70
C LEU A 72 6.13 -10.09 -7.89
N GLN A 73 6.03 -9.21 -6.89
CA GLN A 73 7.12 -8.83 -6.00
C GLN A 73 6.64 -8.68 -4.55
N PRO A 74 6.65 -9.78 -3.76
CA PRO A 74 6.08 -9.82 -2.40
C PRO A 74 6.70 -8.87 -1.38
N GLY A 75 7.90 -8.36 -1.65
CA GLY A 75 8.63 -7.44 -0.79
C GLY A 75 8.69 -6.00 -1.31
N GLN A 76 7.87 -5.63 -2.29
CA GLN A 76 7.90 -4.27 -2.82
C GLN A 76 7.28 -3.29 -1.81
N PRO A 77 8.06 -2.36 -1.22
CA PRO A 77 7.55 -1.49 -0.15
C PRO A 77 6.41 -0.58 -0.63
N GLU A 78 6.48 -0.08 -1.88
CA GLU A 78 5.43 0.78 -2.42
C GLU A 78 4.08 0.06 -2.56
N ALA A 79 4.07 -1.15 -3.12
CA ALA A 79 2.84 -1.94 -3.23
C ALA A 79 2.25 -2.33 -1.86
N LEU A 80 3.09 -2.58 -0.84
CA LEU A 80 2.64 -2.83 0.53
C LEU A 80 1.93 -1.60 1.13
N VAL A 81 2.52 -0.41 0.99
CA VAL A 81 1.89 0.85 1.44
C VAL A 81 0.60 1.13 0.69
N LEU A 82 0.59 0.95 -0.64
CA LEU A 82 -0.60 1.16 -1.45
C LEU A 82 -1.72 0.19 -1.07
N ARG A 83 -1.41 -1.09 -0.86
CA ARG A 83 -2.38 -2.07 -0.36
C ARG A 83 -2.97 -1.64 0.98
N ALA A 84 -2.15 -1.20 1.93
CA ALA A 84 -2.62 -0.71 3.21
C ALA A 84 -3.57 0.49 3.06
N ARG A 85 -3.21 1.45 2.21
CA ARG A 85 -4.06 2.61 1.91
C ARG A 85 -5.39 2.22 1.24
N CYS A 86 -5.35 1.30 0.28
CA CYS A 86 -6.55 0.82 -0.40
C CYS A 86 -7.49 0.12 0.57
N LEU A 87 -6.96 -0.74 1.45
CA LEU A 87 -7.75 -1.44 2.47
C LEU A 87 -8.35 -0.47 3.50
N ALA A 88 -7.59 0.55 3.91
CA ALA A 88 -8.06 1.59 4.82
C ALA A 88 -9.16 2.45 4.17
N ALA A 89 -8.99 2.82 2.89
CA ALA A 89 -9.96 3.61 2.14
C ALA A 89 -11.22 2.82 1.76
N ALA A 90 -11.09 1.51 1.50
CA ALA A 90 -12.22 0.62 1.24
C ALA A 90 -13.12 0.42 2.48
N GLY A 91 -12.59 0.63 3.70
CA GLY A 91 -13.39 0.75 4.93
C GLY A 91 -14.23 -0.46 5.31
N GLY A 92 -13.90 -1.65 4.81
CA GLY A 92 -14.66 -2.87 5.10
C GLY A 92 -14.45 -3.39 6.53
N PRO A 93 -15.48 -4.00 7.16
CA PRO A 93 -15.31 -4.63 8.48
C PRO A 93 -14.24 -5.73 8.40
N GLY A 94 -13.25 -5.67 9.27
CA GLY A 94 -12.16 -6.65 9.34
C GLY A 94 -10.96 -6.37 8.43
N THR A 95 -10.94 -5.27 7.66
CA THR A 95 -9.73 -4.89 6.90
C THR A 95 -8.62 -4.35 7.77
N GLU A 96 -8.93 -3.89 9.00
CA GLU A 96 -7.96 -3.31 9.95
C GLU A 96 -6.74 -4.19 10.21
N ALA A 97 -6.95 -5.49 10.41
CA ALA A 97 -5.87 -6.44 10.61
C ALA A 97 -4.96 -6.53 9.37
N ALA A 98 -5.56 -6.56 8.18
CA ALA A 98 -4.84 -6.61 6.92
C ALA A 98 -4.10 -5.29 6.61
N VAL A 99 -4.68 -4.13 6.94
CA VAL A 99 -4.00 -2.83 6.87
C VAL A 99 -2.77 -2.85 7.79
N ARG A 100 -2.95 -3.27 9.05
CA ARG A 100 -1.88 -3.29 10.06
C ARG A 100 -0.75 -4.23 9.68
N GLU A 101 -1.07 -5.39 9.10
CA GLU A 101 -0.09 -6.32 8.54
C GLU A 101 0.68 -5.70 7.36
N ALA A 102 -0.03 -5.13 6.39
CA ALA A 102 0.59 -4.51 5.22
C ALA A 102 1.53 -3.36 5.60
N VAL A 103 1.12 -2.50 6.55
CA VAL A 103 1.96 -1.43 7.10
C VAL A 103 3.20 -2.01 7.81
N ARG A 104 3.03 -3.02 8.67
CA ARG A 104 4.16 -3.66 9.36
C ARG A 104 5.18 -4.21 8.38
N ASN A 105 4.73 -4.89 7.33
CA ASN A 105 5.59 -5.46 6.30
C ASN A 105 6.30 -4.36 5.50
N ALA A 106 5.61 -3.25 5.20
CA ALA A 106 6.23 -2.09 4.56
C ALA A 106 7.33 -1.48 5.44
N LEU A 107 7.05 -1.24 6.73
CA LEU A 107 8.00 -0.67 7.69
C LEU A 107 9.21 -1.57 7.98
N ALA A 108 9.04 -2.88 7.87
CA ALA A 108 10.13 -3.86 7.98
C ALA A 108 11.04 -3.90 6.74
N SER A 109 10.61 -3.32 5.61
CA SER A 109 11.35 -3.37 4.36
C SER A 109 12.56 -2.41 4.38
N PRO A 110 13.80 -2.91 4.20
CA PRO A 110 15.00 -2.06 4.25
C PRO A 110 15.10 -1.10 3.06
N GLN A 111 14.37 -1.34 1.96
CA GLN A 111 14.30 -0.43 0.80
C GLN A 111 13.20 0.65 0.94
N LEU A 112 12.53 0.75 2.08
CA LEU A 112 11.48 1.74 2.29
C LEU A 112 12.05 3.16 2.28
N THR A 113 11.61 3.98 1.32
CA THR A 113 11.98 5.39 1.25
C THR A 113 11.32 6.20 2.37
N LYS A 114 11.89 7.36 2.70
CA LYS A 114 11.34 8.25 3.73
C LYS A 114 9.88 8.63 3.44
N ALA A 115 9.56 8.95 2.19
CA ALA A 115 8.19 9.30 1.79
C ALA A 115 7.21 8.14 2.00
N LEU A 116 7.58 6.91 1.62
CA LEU A 116 6.74 5.74 1.82
C LEU A 116 6.58 5.38 3.31
N ARG A 117 7.60 5.64 4.13
CA ARG A 117 7.51 5.49 5.59
C ARG A 117 6.48 6.45 6.19
N GLU A 118 6.56 7.73 5.83
CA GLU A 118 5.60 8.74 6.28
C GLU A 118 4.16 8.36 5.87
N GLU A 119 3.97 7.85 4.64
CA GLU A 119 2.66 7.32 4.21
C GLU A 119 2.21 6.12 5.05
N ALA A 120 3.09 5.14 5.29
CA ALA A 120 2.77 3.96 6.08
C ALA A 120 2.38 4.30 7.53
N GLU A 121 3.13 5.23 8.15
CA GLU A 121 2.85 5.72 9.50
C GLU A 121 1.55 6.53 9.56
N ALA A 122 1.24 7.33 8.54
CA ALA A 122 -0.03 8.05 8.47
C ALA A 122 -1.23 7.09 8.39
N VAL A 123 -1.10 6.00 7.63
CA VAL A 123 -2.12 4.93 7.59
C VAL A 123 -2.22 4.25 8.96
N GLN A 124 -1.10 3.93 9.59
CA GLN A 124 -1.06 3.32 10.92
C GLN A 124 -1.76 4.19 11.97
N ALA A 125 -1.56 5.51 11.94
CA ALA A 125 -2.14 6.45 12.87
C ALA A 125 -3.66 6.66 12.64
N SER A 126 -4.14 6.38 11.44
CA SER A 126 -5.56 6.46 11.08
C SER A 126 -6.36 5.23 11.50
N LEU A 127 -5.68 4.11 11.79
CA LEU A 127 -6.35 2.91 12.30
C LEU A 127 -6.81 3.15 13.74
N PRO A 128 -8.00 2.66 14.12
CA PRO A 128 -8.39 2.65 15.52
C PRO A 128 -7.32 1.89 16.32
N ASN A 129 -6.92 2.45 17.46
CA ASN A 129 -6.13 1.70 18.41
C ASN A 129 -6.87 0.39 18.67
N GLU A 130 -6.14 -0.73 18.64
CA GLU A 130 -6.73 -1.96 19.18
C GLU A 130 -7.25 -1.60 20.57
N PRO A 131 -8.48 -2.00 20.94
CA PRO A 131 -8.85 -1.92 22.33
C PRO A 131 -7.74 -2.65 23.04
N VAL A 132 -6.90 -1.91 23.78
CA VAL A 132 -5.91 -2.51 24.66
C VAL A 132 -6.79 -3.45 25.47
N ALA A 133 -6.64 -4.75 25.23
CA ALA A 133 -7.25 -5.74 26.08
C ALA A 133 -6.54 -5.51 27.40
N ASP A 134 -7.10 -4.59 28.20
CA ASP A 134 -6.66 -4.27 29.54
C ASP A 134 -6.63 -5.64 30.20
N GLY A 135 -5.42 -6.13 30.43
CA GLY A 135 -5.12 -7.48 30.91
C GLY A 135 -5.60 -7.69 32.35
N ARG A 136 -6.73 -7.09 32.74
CA ARG A 136 -7.51 -7.43 33.91
C ARG A 136 -8.35 -8.69 33.65
N THR A 137 -7.64 -9.77 33.34
CA THR A 137 -8.05 -11.15 33.61
C THR A 137 -6.83 -11.78 34.30
N GLY A 138 -6.86 -12.32 35.50
CA GLY A 138 -7.88 -12.66 36.46
C GLY A 138 -7.14 -13.04 37.75
N GLY A 139 -7.88 -13.28 38.83
CA GLY A 139 -7.36 -13.36 40.18
C GLY A 139 -6.21 -14.35 40.42
N SER A 140 -5.26 -13.91 41.25
CA SER A 140 -4.72 -14.78 42.28
C SER A 140 -5.48 -14.47 43.55
N GLY A 141 -6.42 -15.36 43.90
CA GLY A 141 -7.13 -15.32 45.16
C GLY A 141 -6.16 -15.32 46.34
N ALA A 142 -6.51 -14.58 47.38
CA ALA A 142 -6.10 -14.91 48.74
C ALA A 142 -6.58 -16.34 49.07
N PRO A 143 -5.92 -17.06 50.00
CA PRO A 143 -6.39 -16.92 51.38
C PRO A 143 -5.32 -17.14 52.48
N GLY A 144 -5.54 -16.50 53.65
CA GLY A 144 -5.12 -16.97 54.98
C GLY A 144 -3.59 -17.01 55.24
N ALA A 145 -3.06 -17.03 56.45
CA ALA A 145 -3.55 -17.11 57.82
C ALA A 145 -2.37 -16.56 58.68
N ALA A 146 -2.60 -15.70 59.67
CA ALA A 146 -2.65 -16.07 61.09
C ALA A 146 -1.53 -17.05 61.51
N GLY A 147 -0.62 -16.56 62.37
CA GLY A 147 0.46 -17.31 63.02
C GLY A 147 1.53 -16.39 63.56
#